data_AF-A0A2I4GKX5-F1
#
_entry.id   AF-A0A2I4GKX5-F1
#
_cell.length_a   1.000
_cell.length_b   1.000
_cell.length_c   1.000
_cell.angle_alpha   90.00
_cell.angle_beta   90.00
_cell.angle_gamma   90.00
#
_symmetry.space_group_name_H-M   'P 1'
#
loop_
_entity.id
_entity.type
_entity.pdbx_description
1 polymer ?
#
loop_
_entity_poly.entity_id
_entity_poly.type
_entity_poly.pdbx_seq_one_letter_code
_entity_poly.pdbx_strand_id
1 'polypeptide(L)'
;MRLLSLLDDERDEEEKGRERAMVNRLREAARKGSVPSLLELLQEDPKFLSKNTPTLSGTALHLASLLGHSAFAKEVLVRKPELAAELNPGGSSPLHLAAATGSVEIVKDLMLVNPDMCLVWDREGRTPLHLAAIKGRVGVLTELVRVRPEATRVFTSGGESGLHLCVKHNRLEALKVLVEGIGGDDEFVNWRDSDGNTVLHVAVSRKQSVIINFLLNQTKIEVNAQNASGFTVLDILSQGPRDIRDMDIKVSLKKAGALKINEAPSSTYYPEIVENAPLTQPLSSQETGAKQPVVKHKHIDWLGRKRSALMVVASLLASVAFQAAISPPGGVWQDDYSVDSDGNPVGNPHKVGEAVMAYNGTDGYGQFMIFNTIAFLASLSIILLLVSGLPIKRRRWMWIQMVTMWIAITTLTGTYFLGLMNMTPNHEKGTFYFLMKWSVIVWLMLMGIVFLGNVARMILWLLRKYGYIEEKPEGPSIYIEDDENDEL
;
A
#
# COMPACT_ATOMS: atom_id res chain seq x y z
N MET A 1 -14.68 -37.46 -44.92
CA MET A 1 -14.06 -36.31 -44.21
C MET A 1 -14.73 -36.01 -42.88
N ARG A 2 -16.04 -35.70 -42.82
CA ARG A 2 -16.72 -35.34 -41.55
C ARG A 2 -16.70 -36.39 -40.42
N LEU A 3 -16.68 -37.68 -40.76
CA LEU A 3 -16.61 -38.79 -39.78
C LEU A 3 -15.20 -39.00 -39.23
N LEU A 4 -14.16 -38.72 -40.03
CA LEU A 4 -12.77 -38.80 -39.59
C LEU A 4 -12.42 -37.61 -38.68
N SER A 5 -12.92 -36.40 -38.99
CA SER A 5 -12.73 -35.24 -38.12
C SER A 5 -13.41 -35.40 -36.76
N LEU A 6 -14.60 -36.01 -36.69
CA LEU A 6 -15.27 -36.29 -35.41
C LEU A 6 -14.53 -37.35 -34.57
N LEU A 7 -13.93 -38.36 -35.21
CA LEU A 7 -13.12 -39.37 -34.52
C LEU A 7 -11.75 -38.84 -34.09
N ASP A 8 -11.18 -37.86 -34.80
CA ASP A 8 -9.99 -37.13 -34.35
C ASP A 8 -10.34 -36.23 -33.14
N ASP A 9 -11.43 -35.48 -33.21
CA ASP A 9 -11.90 -34.62 -32.10
C ASP A 9 -12.22 -35.43 -30.83
N GLU A 10 -12.86 -36.60 -30.94
CA GLU A 10 -13.14 -37.48 -29.80
C GLU A 10 -11.87 -38.07 -29.16
N ARG A 11 -10.87 -38.44 -29.97
CA ARG A 11 -9.58 -38.94 -29.46
C ARG A 11 -8.79 -37.84 -28.77
N ASP A 12 -8.80 -36.63 -29.32
CA ASP A 12 -8.13 -35.48 -28.73
C ASP A 12 -8.77 -35.08 -27.38
N GLU A 13 -10.10 -35.15 -27.26
CA GLU A 13 -10.79 -34.90 -25.98
C GLU A 13 -10.53 -36.01 -24.95
N GLU A 14 -10.44 -37.27 -25.36
CA GLU A 14 -10.10 -38.37 -24.46
C GLU A 14 -8.65 -38.26 -23.96
N GLU A 15 -7.71 -37.89 -24.83
CA GLU A 15 -6.31 -37.66 -24.46
C GLU A 15 -6.16 -36.47 -23.49
N LYS A 16 -6.82 -35.34 -23.76
CA LYS A 16 -6.89 -34.19 -22.83
C LYS A 16 -7.51 -34.57 -21.49
N GLY A 17 -8.53 -35.43 -21.50
CA GLY A 17 -9.17 -35.95 -20.29
C GLY A 17 -8.22 -36.77 -19.43
N ARG A 18 -7.45 -37.68 -20.05
CA ARG A 18 -6.42 -38.49 -19.37
C ARG A 18 -5.29 -37.63 -18.82
N GLU A 19 -4.80 -36.66 -19.60
CA GLU A 19 -3.77 -35.73 -19.16
C GLU A 19 -4.23 -34.91 -17.94
N ARG A 20 -5.45 -34.38 -17.97
CA ARG A 20 -6.02 -33.62 -16.84
C ARG A 20 -6.16 -34.49 -15.58
N ALA A 21 -6.60 -35.75 -15.72
CA ALA A 21 -6.68 -36.69 -14.61
C ALA A 21 -5.29 -36.99 -14.03
N MET A 22 -4.28 -37.18 -14.88
CA MET A 22 -2.91 -37.42 -14.45
C MET A 22 -2.31 -36.21 -13.73
N VAL A 23 -2.55 -34.98 -14.22
CA VAL A 23 -2.14 -33.73 -13.55
C VAL A 23 -2.77 -33.61 -12.16
N ASN A 24 -4.05 -33.96 -12.03
CA ASN A 24 -4.73 -33.94 -10.73
C ASN A 24 -4.14 -34.98 -9.76
N ARG A 25 -3.79 -36.18 -10.23
CA ARG A 25 -3.11 -37.20 -9.42
C ARG A 25 -1.72 -36.74 -8.98
N LEU A 26 -0.93 -36.13 -9.88
CA LEU A 26 0.38 -35.58 -9.54
C LEU A 26 0.24 -34.45 -8.51
N ARG A 27 -0.75 -33.57 -8.67
CA ARG A 27 -1.04 -32.51 -7.70
C ARG A 27 -1.37 -33.10 -6.33
N GLU A 28 -2.19 -34.14 -6.29
CA GLU A 28 -2.56 -34.80 -5.04
C GLU A 28 -1.36 -35.51 -4.38
N ALA A 29 -0.51 -36.16 -5.18
CA ALA A 29 0.73 -36.74 -4.70
C ALA A 29 1.69 -35.68 -4.14
N ALA A 30 1.85 -34.55 -4.84
CA ALA A 30 2.66 -33.41 -4.40
C ALA A 30 2.08 -32.76 -3.14
N ARG A 31 0.75 -32.64 -3.03
CA ARG A 31 0.06 -32.11 -1.84
C ARG A 31 0.29 -32.99 -0.61
N LYS A 32 0.24 -34.31 -0.79
CA LYS A 32 0.50 -35.30 0.27
C LYS A 32 1.98 -35.55 0.55
N GLY A 33 2.89 -35.13 -0.36
CA GLY A 33 4.30 -35.49 -0.29
C GLY A 33 4.58 -36.98 -0.57
N SER A 34 3.68 -37.68 -1.27
CA SER A 34 3.76 -39.13 -1.49
C SER A 34 4.74 -39.47 -2.62
N VAL A 35 5.95 -39.90 -2.26
CA VAL A 35 6.96 -40.43 -3.21
C VAL A 35 6.46 -41.69 -3.93
N PRO A 36 5.81 -42.68 -3.26
CA PRO A 36 5.31 -43.87 -3.96
C PRO A 36 4.32 -43.53 -5.06
N SER A 37 3.37 -42.62 -4.79
CA SER A 37 2.38 -42.18 -5.78
C SER A 37 3.02 -41.43 -6.95
N LEU A 38 4.12 -40.70 -6.73
CA LEU A 38 4.91 -40.09 -7.79
C LEU A 38 5.58 -41.17 -8.66
N LEU A 39 6.18 -42.19 -8.04
CA LEU A 39 6.85 -43.28 -8.75
C LEU A 39 5.86 -44.11 -9.59
N GLU A 40 4.66 -44.37 -9.07
CA GLU A 40 3.58 -45.02 -9.84
C GLU A 40 3.19 -44.19 -11.07
N LEU A 41 3.01 -42.87 -10.92
CA LEU A 41 2.70 -41.99 -12.05
C LEU A 41 3.83 -41.94 -13.08
N LEU A 42 5.09 -42.00 -12.64
CA LEU A 42 6.25 -42.04 -13.52
C LEU A 42 6.43 -43.39 -14.23
N GLN A 43 5.93 -44.49 -13.64
CA GLN A 43 5.87 -45.78 -14.33
C GLN A 43 4.81 -45.77 -15.43
N GLU A 44 3.67 -45.09 -15.21
CA GLU A 44 2.62 -44.93 -16.22
C GLU A 44 3.08 -44.08 -17.42
N ASP A 45 3.73 -42.93 -17.18
CA ASP A 45 4.36 -42.12 -18.23
C ASP A 45 5.66 -41.45 -17.73
N PRO A 46 6.84 -41.97 -18.13
CA PRO A 46 8.14 -41.43 -17.74
C PRO A 46 8.41 -40.00 -18.23
N LYS A 47 7.74 -39.56 -19.30
CA LYS A 47 7.90 -38.21 -19.87
C LYS A 47 6.87 -37.24 -19.32
N PHE A 48 5.98 -37.65 -18.42
CA PHE A 48 4.90 -36.80 -17.94
C PHE A 48 5.39 -35.51 -17.26
N LEU A 49 6.47 -35.58 -16.47
CA LEU A 49 7.08 -34.39 -15.85
C LEU A 49 7.69 -33.43 -16.89
N SER A 50 7.94 -33.88 -18.13
CA SER A 50 8.47 -33.04 -19.20
C SER A 50 7.44 -32.06 -19.76
N LYS A 51 6.13 -32.39 -19.68
CA LYS A 51 5.04 -31.66 -20.31
C LYS A 51 4.64 -30.34 -19.62
N ASN A 52 5.49 -29.81 -18.72
CA ASN A 52 5.34 -28.50 -18.07
C ASN A 52 3.90 -28.16 -17.73
N THR A 53 3.21 -29.01 -16.98
CA THR A 53 1.79 -28.82 -16.71
C THR A 53 1.62 -27.69 -15.69
N PRO A 54 1.19 -26.49 -16.10
CA PRO A 54 1.10 -25.36 -15.19
C PRO A 54 -0.09 -25.61 -14.25
N THR A 55 0.13 -25.51 -12.95
CA THR A 55 -0.96 -25.44 -11.96
C THR A 55 -1.13 -24.01 -11.47
N LEU A 56 -2.25 -23.73 -10.80
CA LEU A 56 -2.54 -22.41 -10.20
C LEU A 56 -1.41 -21.92 -9.27
N SER A 57 -0.68 -22.85 -8.63
CA SER A 57 0.45 -22.58 -7.74
C SER A 57 1.84 -22.81 -8.37
N GLY A 58 1.91 -23.13 -9.68
CA GLY A 58 3.15 -23.49 -10.40
C GLY A 58 3.26 -24.98 -10.73
N THR A 59 4.46 -25.53 -10.79
CA THR A 59 4.68 -26.97 -11.01
C THR A 59 4.59 -27.80 -9.72
N ALA A 60 4.62 -29.14 -9.83
CA ALA A 60 4.61 -30.04 -8.67
C ALA A 60 5.76 -29.73 -7.67
N LEU A 61 6.90 -29.25 -8.17
CA LEU A 61 8.03 -28.82 -7.35
C LEU A 61 7.74 -27.55 -6.54
N HIS A 62 6.96 -26.60 -7.10
CA HIS A 62 6.51 -25.42 -6.37
C HIS A 62 5.61 -25.81 -5.19
N LEU A 63 4.66 -26.72 -5.42
CA LEU A 63 3.79 -27.24 -4.36
C LEU A 63 4.56 -27.98 -3.28
N ALA A 64 5.49 -28.86 -3.66
CA ALA A 64 6.34 -29.57 -2.71
C ALA A 64 7.20 -28.60 -1.87
N SER A 65 7.73 -27.54 -2.49
CA SER A 65 8.50 -26.49 -1.82
C SER A 65 7.66 -25.64 -0.87
N LEU A 66 6.42 -25.34 -1.27
CA LEU A 66 5.45 -24.60 -0.46
C LEU A 66 4.97 -25.39 0.77
N LEU A 67 4.87 -26.71 0.65
CA LEU A 67 4.42 -27.59 1.74
C LEU A 67 5.57 -28.20 2.55
N GLY A 68 6.82 -28.05 2.08
CA GLY A 68 8.02 -28.56 2.75
C GLY A 68 8.27 -30.05 2.59
N HIS A 69 7.73 -30.67 1.54
CA HIS A 69 7.90 -32.11 1.26
C HIS A 69 9.25 -32.41 0.63
N SER A 70 10.31 -32.45 1.45
CA SER A 70 11.70 -32.58 0.97
C SER A 70 11.99 -33.84 0.18
N ALA A 71 11.54 -35.01 0.64
CA ALA A 71 11.72 -36.27 -0.08
C ALA A 71 11.06 -36.27 -1.47
N PHE A 72 9.85 -35.70 -1.56
CA PHE A 72 9.15 -35.56 -2.83
C PHE A 72 9.86 -34.58 -3.76
N ALA A 73 10.25 -33.41 -3.25
CA ALA A 73 10.98 -32.40 -4.01
C ALA A 73 12.31 -32.95 -4.56
N LYS A 74 13.04 -33.72 -3.75
CA LYS A 74 14.29 -34.37 -4.14
C LYS A 74 14.10 -35.36 -5.28
N GLU A 75 13.11 -36.25 -5.20
CA GLU A 75 12.84 -37.20 -6.30
C GLU A 75 12.45 -36.47 -7.59
N VAL A 76 11.63 -35.42 -7.50
CA VAL A 76 11.28 -34.59 -8.67
C VAL A 76 12.54 -33.93 -9.28
N LEU A 77 13.44 -33.40 -8.46
CA LEU A 77 14.68 -32.76 -8.92
C LEU A 77 15.66 -33.75 -9.56
N VAL A 78 15.79 -34.97 -9.03
CA VAL A 78 16.63 -36.03 -9.60
C VAL A 78 16.15 -36.41 -11.01
N ARG A 79 14.83 -36.42 -11.23
CA ARG A 79 14.24 -36.78 -12.52
C ARG A 79 14.24 -35.64 -13.53
N LYS A 80 13.92 -34.41 -13.07
CA LYS A 80 13.85 -33.23 -13.93
C LYS A 80 14.40 -31.99 -13.22
N PRO A 81 15.72 -31.77 -13.25
CA PRO A 81 16.36 -30.63 -12.60
C PRO A 81 15.95 -29.27 -13.18
N GLU A 82 15.52 -29.23 -14.44
CA GLU A 82 15.07 -28.03 -15.16
C GLU A 82 13.93 -27.30 -14.42
N LEU A 83 13.09 -28.03 -13.69
CA LEU A 83 11.98 -27.46 -12.92
C LEU A 83 12.44 -26.52 -11.81
N ALA A 84 13.71 -26.59 -11.39
CA ALA A 84 14.28 -25.68 -10.39
C ALA A 84 14.35 -24.21 -10.87
N ALA A 85 14.43 -24.00 -12.18
CA ALA A 85 14.52 -22.67 -12.78
C ALA A 85 13.16 -22.06 -13.16
N GLU A 86 12.09 -22.86 -13.12
CA GLU A 86 10.77 -22.41 -13.53
C GLU A 86 10.16 -21.45 -12.52
N LEU A 87 9.40 -20.47 -13.01
CA LEU A 87 8.67 -19.53 -12.19
C LEU A 87 7.19 -19.89 -12.23
N ASN A 88 6.53 -19.85 -11.08
CA ASN A 88 5.07 -20.00 -11.02
C ASN A 88 4.36 -18.75 -11.60
N PRO A 89 3.01 -18.77 -11.73
CA PRO A 89 2.26 -17.58 -12.14
C PRO A 89 2.48 -16.35 -11.26
N GLY A 90 2.93 -16.50 -10.01
CA GLY A 90 3.34 -15.41 -9.12
C GLY A 90 4.77 -14.92 -9.33
N GLY A 91 5.50 -15.41 -10.33
CA GLY A 91 6.91 -15.09 -10.60
C GLY A 91 7.89 -15.64 -9.56
N SER A 92 7.45 -16.48 -8.63
CA SER A 92 8.30 -17.11 -7.63
C SER A 92 8.84 -18.42 -8.14
N SER A 93 10.14 -18.66 -7.93
CA SER A 93 10.75 -19.98 -8.16
C SER A 93 10.49 -20.95 -7.00
N PRO A 94 10.74 -22.27 -7.14
CA PRO A 94 10.66 -23.21 -6.03
C PRO A 94 11.55 -22.80 -4.85
N LEU A 95 12.70 -22.16 -5.13
CA LEU A 95 13.63 -21.68 -4.10
C LEU A 95 13.03 -20.54 -3.28
N HIS A 96 12.25 -19.64 -3.89
CA HIS A 96 11.50 -18.59 -3.16
C HIS A 96 10.54 -19.21 -2.15
N LEU A 97 9.78 -20.23 -2.58
CA LEU A 97 8.80 -20.91 -1.74
C LEU A 97 9.47 -21.69 -0.60
N ALA A 98 10.51 -22.48 -0.92
CA ALA A 98 11.28 -23.21 0.08
C ALA A 98 11.94 -22.27 1.11
N ALA A 99 12.39 -21.09 0.67
CA ALA A 99 12.98 -20.09 1.55
C ALA A 99 11.95 -19.42 2.48
N ALA A 100 10.73 -19.18 1.99
CA ALA A 100 9.64 -18.65 2.80
C ALA A 100 9.13 -19.66 3.85
N THR A 101 9.04 -20.94 3.46
CA THR A 101 8.56 -22.03 4.34
C THR A 101 9.60 -22.42 5.38
N GLY A 102 10.89 -22.29 5.05
CA GLY A 102 11.99 -22.65 5.94
C GLY A 102 12.52 -24.08 5.73
N SER A 103 12.22 -24.69 4.58
CA SER A 103 12.63 -26.07 4.25
C SER A 103 14.10 -26.11 3.81
N VAL A 104 15.02 -26.23 4.78
CA VAL A 104 16.47 -26.19 4.56
C VAL A 104 16.95 -27.29 3.60
N GLU A 105 16.38 -28.49 3.68
CA GLU A 105 16.74 -29.61 2.81
C GLU A 105 16.40 -29.32 1.35
N ILE A 106 15.22 -28.75 1.08
CA ILE A 106 14.80 -28.36 -0.27
C ILE A 106 15.69 -27.24 -0.79
N VAL A 107 16.04 -26.27 0.06
CA VAL A 107 16.97 -25.19 -0.31
C VAL A 107 18.33 -25.76 -0.71
N LYS A 108 18.88 -26.72 0.06
CA LYS A 108 20.14 -27.39 -0.28
C LYS A 108 20.05 -28.10 -1.62
N ASP A 109 19.02 -28.92 -1.84
CA ASP A 109 18.85 -29.67 -3.08
C ASP A 109 18.66 -28.73 -4.30
N LEU A 110 17.91 -27.65 -4.15
CA LEU A 110 17.71 -26.64 -5.21
C LEU A 110 19.00 -25.86 -5.52
N MET A 111 19.76 -25.46 -4.49
CA MET A 111 21.03 -24.75 -4.67
C MET A 111 22.12 -25.63 -5.28
N LEU A 112 22.08 -26.95 -5.07
CA LEU A 112 22.97 -27.89 -5.76
C LEU A 112 22.70 -27.96 -7.26
N VAL A 113 21.42 -27.84 -7.66
CA VAL A 113 21.01 -27.95 -9.07
C VAL A 113 21.20 -26.64 -9.81
N ASN A 114 20.67 -25.54 -9.28
CA ASN A 114 20.77 -24.22 -9.90
C ASN A 114 20.95 -23.14 -8.82
N PRO A 115 22.21 -22.85 -8.44
CA PRO A 115 22.45 -21.88 -7.39
C PRO A 115 22.09 -20.46 -7.85
N ASP A 116 22.14 -20.10 -9.14
CA ASP A 116 21.87 -18.72 -9.61
C ASP A 116 20.44 -18.23 -9.32
N MET A 117 19.51 -19.16 -9.05
CA MET A 117 18.13 -18.85 -8.65
C MET A 117 18.01 -18.06 -7.34
N CYS A 118 19.08 -17.97 -6.53
CA CYS A 118 19.07 -17.14 -5.32
C CYS A 118 19.16 -15.62 -5.61
N LEU A 119 19.51 -15.22 -6.85
CA LEU A 119 19.59 -13.81 -7.29
C LEU A 119 18.34 -13.36 -8.05
N VAL A 120 17.45 -14.29 -8.40
CA VAL A 120 16.22 -14.01 -9.16
C VAL A 120 15.21 -13.30 -8.26
N TRP A 121 14.49 -12.33 -8.84
CA TRP A 121 13.41 -11.63 -8.17
C TRP A 121 12.04 -12.30 -8.41
N ASP A 122 11.22 -12.35 -7.36
CA ASP A 122 9.77 -12.56 -7.47
C ASP A 122 9.06 -11.32 -8.04
N ARG A 123 7.73 -11.39 -8.21
CA ARG A 123 6.93 -10.25 -8.71
C ARG A 123 6.96 -9.03 -7.79
N GLU A 124 7.24 -9.21 -6.51
CA GLU A 124 7.39 -8.12 -5.54
C GLU A 124 8.81 -7.55 -5.53
N GLY A 125 9.72 -8.07 -6.36
CA GLY A 125 11.11 -7.63 -6.42
C GLY A 125 11.93 -8.12 -5.23
N ARG A 126 11.67 -9.32 -4.73
CA ARG A 126 12.38 -9.94 -3.61
C ARG A 126 13.09 -11.21 -4.08
N THR A 127 14.25 -11.49 -3.50
CA THR A 127 14.98 -12.74 -3.71
C THR A 127 14.54 -13.78 -2.69
N PRO A 128 14.93 -15.06 -2.84
CA PRO A 128 14.68 -16.07 -1.81
C PRO A 128 15.28 -15.69 -0.45
N LEU A 129 16.43 -15.01 -0.42
CA LEU A 129 17.05 -14.51 0.81
C LEU A 129 16.17 -13.45 1.50
N HIS A 130 15.57 -12.54 0.73
CA HIS A 130 14.62 -11.56 1.28
C HIS A 130 13.40 -12.23 1.92
N LEU A 131 12.84 -13.26 1.28
CA LEU A 131 11.70 -14.00 1.84
C LEU A 131 12.07 -14.74 3.14
N ALA A 132 13.25 -15.39 3.17
CA ALA A 132 13.77 -16.01 4.38
C ALA A 132 14.01 -15.00 5.51
N ALA A 133 14.52 -13.80 5.19
CA ALA A 133 14.72 -12.70 6.13
C ALA A 133 13.39 -12.19 6.73
N ILE A 134 12.37 -11.96 5.89
CA ILE A 134 11.02 -11.55 6.31
C ILE A 134 10.39 -12.59 7.26
N LYS A 135 10.49 -13.87 6.88
CA LYS A 135 9.90 -14.98 7.64
C LYS A 135 10.76 -15.42 8.83
N GLY A 136 11.99 -14.93 8.95
CA GLY A 136 12.93 -15.26 10.03
C GLY A 136 13.48 -16.68 9.96
N ARG A 137 13.68 -17.23 8.76
CA ARG A 137 14.15 -18.61 8.54
C ARG A 137 15.67 -18.69 8.66
N VAL A 138 16.17 -18.75 9.89
CA VAL A 138 17.61 -18.73 10.22
C VAL A 138 18.39 -19.82 9.47
N GLY A 139 17.94 -21.09 9.52
CA GLY A 139 18.65 -22.18 8.86
C GLY A 139 18.74 -22.04 7.34
N VAL A 140 17.71 -21.46 6.70
CA VAL A 140 17.75 -21.15 5.27
C VAL A 140 18.72 -20.02 4.98
N LEU A 141 18.72 -18.96 5.79
CA LEU A 141 19.64 -17.83 5.63
C LEU A 141 21.10 -18.27 5.77
N THR A 142 21.42 -19.06 6.80
CA THR A 142 22.76 -19.61 6.99
C THR A 142 23.21 -20.36 5.75
N GLU A 143 22.31 -21.11 5.13
CA GLU A 143 22.64 -21.95 3.99
C GLU A 143 22.77 -21.15 2.68
N LEU A 144 21.86 -20.21 2.43
CA LEU A 144 21.93 -19.31 1.28
C LEU A 144 23.20 -18.44 1.33
N VAL A 145 23.54 -17.90 2.49
CA VAL A 145 24.73 -17.06 2.66
C VAL A 145 26.01 -17.90 2.52
N ARG A 146 26.03 -19.14 3.03
CA ARG A 146 27.18 -20.04 2.86
C ARG A 146 27.44 -20.37 1.39
N VAL A 147 26.40 -20.65 0.62
CA VAL A 147 26.54 -21.06 -0.79
C VAL A 147 26.77 -19.85 -1.71
N ARG A 148 26.05 -18.75 -1.49
CA ARG A 148 26.22 -17.52 -2.28
C ARG A 148 26.09 -16.25 -1.43
N PRO A 149 27.21 -15.75 -0.88
CA PRO A 149 27.23 -14.51 -0.11
C PRO A 149 26.73 -13.30 -0.90
N GLU A 150 26.90 -13.25 -2.23
CA GLU A 150 26.44 -12.11 -3.04
C GLU A 150 24.92 -11.88 -2.96
N ALA A 151 24.13 -12.91 -2.65
CA ALA A 151 22.69 -12.78 -2.49
C ALA A 151 22.27 -11.81 -1.36
N THR A 152 23.17 -11.55 -0.41
CA THR A 152 22.98 -10.57 0.67
C THR A 152 23.10 -9.12 0.20
N ARG A 153 23.78 -8.90 -0.94
CA ARG A 153 24.07 -7.58 -1.51
C ARG A 153 22.99 -7.10 -2.48
N VAL A 154 21.98 -7.93 -2.73
CA VAL A 154 20.84 -7.59 -3.57
C VAL A 154 19.84 -6.77 -2.76
N PHE A 155 19.30 -5.72 -3.36
CA PHE A 155 18.23 -4.92 -2.76
C PHE A 155 16.87 -5.34 -3.29
N THR A 156 15.82 -5.09 -2.51
CA THR A 156 14.45 -5.22 -3.00
C THR A 156 14.14 -4.12 -4.03
N SER A 157 13.00 -4.25 -4.71
CA SER A 157 12.42 -3.17 -5.53
C SER A 157 12.28 -1.83 -4.78
N GLY A 158 12.12 -1.87 -3.45
CA GLY A 158 12.07 -0.70 -2.57
C GLY A 158 13.43 -0.24 -2.04
N GLY A 159 14.54 -0.74 -2.56
CA GLY A 159 15.90 -0.41 -2.09
C GLY A 159 16.22 -0.97 -0.70
N GLU A 160 15.40 -1.85 -0.14
CA GLU A 160 15.64 -2.43 1.18
C GLU A 160 16.66 -3.57 1.07
N SER A 161 17.68 -3.59 1.93
CA SER A 161 18.57 -4.75 2.06
C SER A 161 17.93 -5.85 2.91
N GLY A 162 18.48 -7.07 2.87
CA GLY A 162 18.05 -8.16 3.75
C GLY A 162 18.04 -7.78 5.24
N LEU A 163 18.97 -6.93 5.69
CA LEU A 163 19.00 -6.43 7.06
C LEU A 163 17.79 -5.53 7.38
N HIS A 164 17.41 -4.62 6.47
CA HIS A 164 16.24 -3.76 6.64
C HIS A 164 14.99 -4.62 6.85
N LEU A 165 14.84 -5.70 6.06
CA LEU A 165 13.72 -6.63 6.18
C LEU A 165 13.72 -7.38 7.52
N CYS A 166 14.88 -7.85 8.00
CA CYS A 166 14.97 -8.46 9.32
C CYS A 166 14.54 -7.51 10.44
N VAL A 167 14.98 -6.26 10.41
CA VAL A 167 14.58 -5.23 11.40
C VAL A 167 13.10 -4.89 11.26
N LYS A 168 12.60 -4.64 10.05
CA LYS A 168 11.19 -4.33 9.77
C LYS A 168 10.25 -5.40 10.31
N HIS A 169 10.64 -6.67 10.22
CA HIS A 169 9.86 -7.82 10.71
C HIS A 169 10.29 -8.34 12.10
N ASN A 170 11.15 -7.61 12.81
CA ASN A 170 11.64 -7.96 14.16
C ASN A 170 12.25 -9.37 14.26
N ARG A 171 13.11 -9.72 13.30
CA ARG A 171 13.78 -11.02 13.20
C ARG A 171 15.25 -10.92 13.62
N LEU A 172 15.50 -10.85 14.93
CA LEU A 172 16.86 -10.69 15.48
C LEU A 172 17.82 -11.81 15.09
N GLU A 173 17.42 -13.07 15.23
CA GLU A 173 18.33 -14.20 14.92
C GLU A 173 18.67 -14.26 13.43
N ALA A 174 17.73 -13.91 12.56
CA ALA A 174 17.98 -13.77 11.13
C ALA A 174 18.95 -12.60 10.84
N LEU A 175 18.79 -11.47 11.55
CA LEU A 175 19.69 -10.33 11.46
C LEU A 175 21.11 -10.72 11.85
N LYS A 176 21.30 -11.46 12.95
CA LYS A 176 22.62 -11.93 13.41
C LYS A 176 23.31 -12.77 12.33
N VAL A 177 22.61 -13.77 11.77
CA VAL A 177 23.16 -14.63 10.72
C VAL A 177 23.55 -13.83 9.48
N LEU A 178 22.76 -12.84 9.08
CA LEU A 178 23.13 -11.99 7.95
C LEU A 178 24.35 -11.12 8.26
N VAL A 179 24.42 -10.51 9.44
CA VAL A 179 25.57 -9.70 9.86
C VAL A 179 26.85 -10.54 9.96
N GLU A 180 26.78 -11.74 10.52
CA GLU A 180 27.92 -12.66 10.64
C GLU A 180 28.35 -13.21 9.27
N GLY A 181 27.38 -13.55 8.40
CA GLY A 181 27.63 -14.23 7.14
C GLY A 181 28.14 -13.33 6.01
N ILE A 182 28.00 -12.01 6.10
CA ILE A 182 28.51 -11.06 5.10
C ILE A 182 30.03 -10.79 5.28
N GLY A 183 30.60 -11.19 6.43
CA GLY A 183 31.97 -10.85 6.80
C GLY A 183 32.08 -9.40 7.29
N GLY A 184 33.18 -9.05 7.96
CA GLY A 184 33.41 -7.76 8.61
C GLY A 184 33.55 -6.54 7.69
N ASP A 185 32.97 -6.57 6.48
CA ASP A 185 32.82 -5.41 5.62
C ASP A 185 31.81 -4.46 6.28
N ASP A 186 32.28 -3.58 7.15
CA ASP A 186 31.46 -2.72 8.02
C ASP A 186 30.53 -1.72 7.29
N GLU A 187 30.53 -1.70 5.96
CA GLU A 187 29.77 -0.76 5.14
C GLU A 187 28.30 -1.20 4.93
N PHE A 188 28.00 -2.51 4.91
CA PHE A 188 26.64 -2.98 4.56
C PHE A 188 25.59 -2.66 5.63
N VAL A 189 25.99 -2.53 6.90
CA VAL A 189 25.08 -2.12 7.99
C VAL A 189 24.65 -0.65 7.85
N ASN A 190 25.38 0.14 7.07
CA ASN A 190 25.13 1.56 6.81
C ASN A 190 24.42 1.81 5.48
N TRP A 191 24.06 0.75 4.74
CA TRP A 191 23.23 0.90 3.56
C TRP A 191 21.90 1.55 3.89
N ARG A 192 21.41 2.30 2.91
CA ARG A 192 20.22 3.12 3.03
C ARG A 192 19.14 2.55 2.13
N ASP A 193 17.92 2.48 2.66
CA ASP A 193 16.74 2.19 1.85
C ASP A 193 16.37 3.37 0.92
N SER A 194 15.29 3.24 0.16
CA SER A 194 14.82 4.31 -0.75
C SER A 194 14.48 5.63 -0.06
N ASP A 195 14.18 5.60 1.24
CA ASP A 195 13.90 6.79 2.06
C ASP A 195 15.19 7.34 2.71
N GLY A 196 16.35 6.76 2.38
CA GLY A 196 17.64 7.10 2.95
C GLY A 196 17.85 6.56 4.37
N ASN A 197 16.92 5.76 4.91
CA ASN A 197 17.01 5.23 6.27
C ASN A 197 18.05 4.12 6.31
N THR A 198 18.93 4.16 7.31
CA THR A 198 19.75 2.99 7.69
C THR A 198 18.93 2.00 8.52
N VAL A 199 19.44 0.78 8.70
CA VAL A 199 18.79 -0.24 9.56
C VAL A 199 18.55 0.25 10.99
N LEU A 200 19.39 1.18 11.50
CA LEU A 200 19.20 1.78 12.81
C LEU A 200 17.99 2.73 12.85
N HIS A 201 17.75 3.52 11.80
CA HIS A 201 16.55 4.35 11.69
C HIS A 201 15.28 3.50 11.72
N VAL A 202 15.27 2.36 11.02
CA VAL A 202 14.15 1.42 11.03
C VAL A 202 13.97 0.78 12.41
N ALA A 203 15.05 0.39 13.08
CA ALA A 203 14.98 -0.22 14.42
C ALA A 203 14.43 0.77 15.48
N VAL A 204 14.87 2.03 15.40
CA VAL A 204 14.45 3.11 16.32
C VAL A 204 13.01 3.53 16.08
N SER A 205 12.58 3.71 14.82
CA SER A 205 11.18 4.03 14.50
C SER A 205 10.20 2.95 15.00
N ARG A 206 10.64 1.69 15.03
CA ARG A 206 9.87 0.54 15.55
C ARG A 206 10.09 0.24 17.03
N LYS A 207 10.94 1.01 17.72
CA LYS A 207 11.25 0.88 19.15
C LYS A 207 11.78 -0.51 19.56
N GLN A 208 12.63 -1.10 18.72
CA GLN A 208 13.18 -2.45 18.92
C GLN A 208 14.47 -2.41 19.74
N SER A 209 14.37 -2.20 21.06
CA SER A 209 15.53 -2.02 21.96
C SER A 209 16.59 -3.12 21.86
N VAL A 210 16.19 -4.39 21.73
CA VAL A 210 17.12 -5.51 21.63
C VAL A 210 17.93 -5.47 20.34
N ILE A 211 17.28 -5.18 19.21
CA ILE A 211 17.95 -5.02 17.90
C ILE A 211 18.84 -3.78 17.90
N ILE A 212 18.39 -2.68 18.49
CA ILE A 212 19.19 -1.46 18.64
C ILE A 212 20.46 -1.75 19.44
N ASN A 213 20.35 -2.41 20.59
CA ASN A 213 21.52 -2.78 21.40
C ASN A 213 22.46 -3.73 20.67
N PHE A 214 21.93 -4.66 19.87
CA PHE A 214 22.74 -5.53 19.02
C PHE A 214 23.53 -4.71 17.97
N LEU A 215 22.84 -3.85 17.22
CA LEU A 215 23.47 -2.99 16.20
C LEU A 215 24.53 -2.06 16.81
N LEU A 216 24.25 -1.42 17.94
CA LEU A 216 25.20 -0.48 18.55
C LEU A 216 26.44 -1.15 19.16
N ASN A 217 26.32 -2.39 19.65
CA ASN A 217 27.41 -3.06 20.36
C ASN A 217 28.22 -4.03 19.48
N GLN A 218 27.60 -4.57 18.42
CA GLN A 218 28.19 -5.65 17.62
C GLN A 218 28.46 -5.23 16.17
N THR A 219 28.07 -4.02 15.75
CA THR A 219 28.34 -3.53 14.38
C THR A 219 28.90 -2.11 14.40
N LYS A 220 29.68 -1.74 13.37
CA LYS A 220 30.17 -0.36 13.19
C LYS A 220 29.14 0.50 12.46
N ILE A 221 27.99 0.68 13.10
CA ILE A 221 26.90 1.47 12.52
C ILE A 221 27.12 2.97 12.72
N GLU A 222 26.89 3.76 11.67
CA GLU A 222 26.92 5.22 11.72
C GLU A 222 25.67 5.74 12.43
N VAL A 223 25.82 6.02 13.72
CA VAL A 223 24.71 6.45 14.59
C VAL A 223 24.14 7.81 14.17
N ASN A 224 24.99 8.67 13.59
CA ASN A 224 24.63 10.04 13.18
C ASN A 224 24.32 10.17 11.68
N ALA A 225 24.15 9.06 10.96
CA ALA A 225 23.70 9.10 9.58
C ALA A 225 22.34 9.82 9.50
N GLN A 226 22.16 10.63 8.45
CA GLN A 226 20.89 11.31 8.17
C GLN A 226 20.16 10.59 7.05
N ASN A 227 18.84 10.41 7.20
CA ASN A 227 18.01 9.89 6.12
C ASN A 227 17.75 10.95 5.03
N ALA A 228 17.00 10.61 3.97
CA ALA A 228 16.74 11.53 2.86
C ALA A 228 15.97 12.80 3.27
N SER A 229 15.31 12.76 4.45
CA SER A 229 14.63 13.91 5.05
C SER A 229 15.51 14.71 6.03
N GLY A 230 16.79 14.35 6.17
CA GLY A 230 17.76 15.05 7.01
C GLY A 230 17.71 14.68 8.50
N PHE A 231 16.87 13.73 8.92
CA PHE A 231 16.71 13.33 10.32
C PHE A 231 17.75 12.32 10.75
N THR A 232 18.29 12.47 11.97
CA THR A 232 19.05 11.42 12.65
C THR A 232 18.12 10.48 13.41
N VAL A 233 18.66 9.36 13.89
CA VAL A 233 17.92 8.38 14.68
C VAL A 233 17.31 8.98 15.96
N LEU A 234 17.95 9.97 16.59
CA LEU A 234 17.41 10.66 17.77
C LEU A 234 16.23 11.58 17.44
N ASP A 235 16.22 12.16 16.24
CA ASP A 235 15.11 12.99 15.78
C ASP A 235 13.88 12.13 15.48
N ILE A 236 14.08 10.96 14.84
CA ILE A 236 13.01 9.97 14.64
C ILE A 236 12.42 9.51 15.97
N LEU A 237 13.26 9.20 16.96
CA LEU A 237 12.78 8.82 18.29
C LEU A 237 11.95 9.93 18.95
N SER A 238 12.31 11.20 18.72
CA SER A 238 11.64 12.36 19.31
C SER A 238 10.30 12.69 18.62
N GLN A 239 10.10 12.29 17.37
CA GLN A 239 8.86 12.51 16.62
C GLN A 239 7.78 11.45 16.92
N GLY A 240 8.17 10.27 17.42
CA GLY A 240 7.25 9.19 17.74
C GLY A 240 6.38 9.45 18.98
N PRO A 241 5.25 8.73 19.14
CA PRO A 241 4.43 8.81 20.36
C PRO A 241 5.26 8.36 21.57
N ARG A 242 5.21 9.13 22.67
CA ARG A 242 6.06 8.86 23.86
C ARG A 242 5.75 7.48 24.47
N ASP A 243 6.78 6.64 24.59
CA ASP A 243 6.76 5.31 25.20
C ASP A 243 7.81 5.24 26.32
N ILE A 244 7.57 4.38 27.32
CA ILE A 244 8.49 4.10 28.43
C ILE A 244 9.86 3.66 27.88
N ARG A 245 9.85 2.89 26.78
CA ARG A 245 11.07 2.38 26.12
C ARG A 245 11.91 3.48 25.44
N ASP A 246 11.34 4.66 25.19
CA ASP A 246 12.06 5.74 24.52
C ASP A 246 13.21 6.26 25.37
N MET A 247 13.08 6.20 26.70
CA MET A 247 14.15 6.60 27.62
C MET A 247 15.34 5.67 27.52
N ASP A 248 15.12 4.35 27.57
CA ASP A 248 16.18 3.35 27.46
C ASP A 248 16.88 3.41 26.10
N ILE A 249 16.09 3.52 25.02
CA ILE A 249 16.63 3.64 23.66
C ILE A 249 17.44 4.93 23.52
N LYS A 250 16.95 6.05 24.04
CA LYS A 250 17.67 7.33 24.01
C LYS A 250 18.99 7.26 24.79
N VAL A 251 19.01 6.59 25.93
CA VAL A 251 20.23 6.38 26.72
C VAL A 251 21.24 5.53 25.93
N SER A 252 20.80 4.41 25.35
CA SER A 252 21.65 3.56 24.50
C SER A 252 22.22 4.34 23.31
N LEU A 253 21.39 5.11 22.59
CA LEU A 253 21.83 5.91 21.44
C LEU A 253 22.82 7.00 21.85
N LYS A 254 22.56 7.74 22.93
CA LYS A 254 23.50 8.75 23.43
C LYS A 254 24.83 8.15 23.87
N LYS A 255 24.79 6.99 24.52
CA LYS A 255 26.01 6.24 24.89
C LYS A 255 26.85 5.87 23.67
N ALA A 256 26.19 5.59 22.55
CA ALA A 256 26.83 5.31 21.26
C ALA A 256 27.19 6.59 20.46
N GLY A 257 27.09 7.79 21.05
CA GLY A 257 27.48 9.05 20.41
C GLY A 257 26.43 9.68 19.50
N ALA A 258 25.15 9.31 19.63
CA ALA A 258 24.07 9.91 18.86
C ALA A 258 23.88 11.41 19.18
N LEU A 259 23.80 12.25 18.16
CA LEU A 259 23.57 13.68 18.23
C LEU A 259 22.23 14.05 17.56
N LYS A 260 21.57 15.08 18.09
CA LYS A 260 20.47 15.75 17.39
C LYS A 260 21.05 16.72 16.36
N ILE A 261 20.30 17.04 15.30
CA ILE A 261 20.73 18.02 14.28
C ILE A 261 21.19 19.35 14.90
N ASN A 262 20.57 19.79 16.01
CA ASN A 262 20.89 21.04 16.69
C ASN A 262 22.09 20.93 17.66
N GLU A 263 22.62 19.73 17.89
CA GLU A 263 23.78 19.44 18.77
C GLU A 263 24.99 18.93 17.98
N ALA A 264 24.84 18.60 16.70
CA ALA A 264 25.97 18.31 15.81
C ALA A 264 26.70 19.62 15.50
N PRO A 265 28.05 19.68 15.61
CA PRO A 265 28.78 20.87 15.19
C PRO A 265 28.47 21.12 13.72
N SER A 266 27.79 22.23 13.46
CA SER A 266 27.49 22.70 12.12
C SER A 266 28.82 22.83 11.38
N SER A 267 29.12 21.92 10.46
CA SER A 267 30.25 22.09 9.56
C SER A 267 29.96 23.35 8.76
N THR A 268 30.58 24.44 9.19
CA THR A 268 30.41 25.75 8.58
C THR A 268 31.26 25.70 7.33
N TYR A 269 30.62 25.40 6.20
CA TYR A 269 31.26 25.43 4.89
C TYR A 269 31.49 26.90 4.55
N TYR A 270 32.66 27.43 4.90
CA TYR A 270 33.20 28.65 4.30
C TYR A 270 33.92 28.25 3.00
N PRO A 271 33.58 28.82 1.83
CA PRO A 271 34.41 28.67 0.65
C PRO A 271 35.52 29.71 0.72
N GLU A 272 36.76 29.28 0.96
CA GLU A 272 37.95 30.10 0.68
C GLU A 272 38.59 29.69 -0.66
N ILE A 273 39.07 30.72 -1.33
CA ILE A 273 39.53 30.79 -2.71
C ILE A 273 40.97 30.27 -2.82
N VAL A 274 41.17 29.32 -3.75
CA VAL A 274 42.33 29.04 -4.63
C VAL A 274 43.75 29.49 -4.17
N GLU A 275 44.68 28.53 -4.05
CA GLU A 275 45.92 28.48 -4.85
C GLU A 275 46.72 27.15 -4.74
N ASN A 276 47.05 26.60 -5.92
CA ASN A 276 48.27 25.85 -6.32
C ASN A 276 48.49 24.34 -5.96
N ALA A 277 48.05 23.46 -6.89
CA ALA A 277 48.72 22.32 -7.61
C ALA A 277 49.80 21.40 -6.95
N PRO A 278 50.13 20.18 -7.48
CA PRO A 278 49.57 19.44 -8.64
C PRO A 278 49.24 17.92 -8.43
N LEU A 279 48.31 17.45 -9.28
CA LEU A 279 48.29 16.17 -10.03
C LEU A 279 48.62 14.84 -9.33
N THR A 280 47.58 14.03 -9.09
CA THR A 280 47.62 12.59 -9.41
C THR A 280 46.20 12.10 -9.74
N GLN A 281 46.05 11.52 -10.93
CA GLN A 281 44.78 11.07 -11.52
C GLN A 281 44.17 9.87 -10.76
N PRO A 282 42.86 9.65 -10.89
CA PRO A 282 42.45 8.33 -11.35
C PRO A 282 41.46 8.36 -12.52
N LEU A 283 41.82 7.53 -13.50
CA LEU A 283 41.03 6.83 -14.50
C LEU A 283 39.50 7.02 -14.48
N SER A 284 39.06 7.66 -15.56
CA SER A 284 37.95 7.28 -16.46
C SER A 284 37.17 6.01 -16.10
N SER A 285 35.88 6.19 -15.82
CA SER A 285 34.84 5.23 -16.18
C SER A 285 33.63 5.98 -16.72
N GLN A 286 33.61 6.08 -18.06
CA GLN A 286 32.47 6.25 -18.96
C GLN A 286 31.08 6.40 -18.31
N GLU A 287 30.56 7.63 -18.36
CA GLU A 287 29.12 7.89 -18.33
C GLU A 287 28.49 7.34 -19.61
N THR A 288 27.77 6.23 -19.52
CA THR A 288 26.69 5.92 -20.46
C THR A 288 25.38 6.35 -19.81
N GLY A 289 24.85 7.46 -20.33
CA GLY A 289 23.58 8.03 -19.90
C GLY A 289 22.42 7.05 -20.08
N ALA A 290 21.83 6.63 -18.97
CA ALA A 290 20.48 6.10 -18.91
C ALA A 290 19.69 6.96 -17.94
N LYS A 291 18.72 7.71 -18.48
CA LYS A 291 17.81 8.57 -17.72
C LYS A 291 17.16 7.75 -16.61
N GLN A 292 17.36 8.17 -15.35
CA GLN A 292 16.68 7.62 -14.20
C GLN A 292 15.15 7.74 -14.39
N PRO A 293 14.37 6.66 -14.26
CA PRO A 293 12.94 6.77 -14.21
C PRO A 293 12.55 7.24 -12.81
N VAL A 294 12.01 8.47 -12.72
CA VAL A 294 11.32 8.95 -11.53
C VAL A 294 10.06 8.09 -11.35
N VAL A 295 10.07 7.13 -10.42
CA VAL A 295 8.89 6.31 -10.11
C VAL A 295 8.45 6.51 -8.66
N LYS A 296 7.20 6.98 -8.56
CA LYS A 296 6.50 7.46 -7.36
C LYS A 296 5.97 6.29 -6.51
N HIS A 297 6.37 6.20 -5.25
CA HIS A 297 5.62 5.48 -4.23
C HIS A 297 4.65 6.44 -3.53
N LYS A 298 3.37 6.41 -3.94
CA LYS A 298 2.35 7.25 -3.30
C LYS A 298 1.08 6.52 -2.89
N HIS A 299 0.74 5.32 -3.39
CA HIS A 299 -0.67 4.92 -3.43
C HIS A 299 -1.28 4.40 -2.11
N ILE A 300 -0.57 3.59 -1.31
CA ILE A 300 -1.14 2.97 -0.09
C ILE A 300 -1.20 3.97 1.07
N ASP A 301 -0.14 4.76 1.23
CA ASP A 301 -0.05 5.82 2.23
C ASP A 301 -0.96 7.02 1.87
N TRP A 302 -1.26 7.21 0.57
CA TRP A 302 -2.24 8.20 0.11
C TRP A 302 -3.70 7.81 0.34
N LEU A 303 -4.07 6.53 0.24
CA LEU A 303 -5.43 6.07 0.55
C LEU A 303 -5.73 6.23 2.04
N GLY A 304 -4.77 5.92 2.91
CA GLY A 304 -4.86 6.18 4.36
C GLY A 304 -5.02 7.67 4.65
N ARG A 305 -4.11 8.51 4.12
CA ARG A 305 -4.21 9.98 4.26
C ARG A 305 -5.51 10.56 3.70
N LYS A 306 -6.03 10.05 2.58
CA LYS A 306 -7.30 10.48 2.00
C LYS A 306 -8.49 10.08 2.87
N ARG A 307 -8.50 8.89 3.47
CA ARG A 307 -9.55 8.47 4.40
C ARG A 307 -9.56 9.37 5.64
N SER A 308 -8.39 9.67 6.21
CA SER A 308 -8.27 10.60 7.33
C SER A 308 -8.73 12.02 6.96
N ALA A 309 -8.31 12.53 5.80
CA ALA A 309 -8.72 13.86 5.33
C ALA A 309 -10.24 13.93 5.02
N LEU A 310 -10.81 12.89 4.39
CA LEU A 310 -12.25 12.82 4.11
C LEU A 310 -13.07 12.74 5.40
N MET A 311 -12.58 12.03 6.41
CA MET A 311 -13.21 11.96 7.72
C MET A 311 -13.24 13.33 8.42
N VAL A 312 -12.13 14.09 8.33
CA VAL A 312 -12.10 15.49 8.80
C VAL A 312 -13.14 16.33 8.07
N VAL A 313 -13.16 16.30 6.72
CA VAL A 313 -14.13 17.07 5.94
C VAL A 313 -15.58 16.68 6.29
N ALA A 314 -15.90 15.40 6.37
CA ALA A 314 -17.25 14.95 6.73
C ALA A 314 -17.66 15.37 8.14
N SER A 315 -16.74 15.32 9.12
CA SER A 315 -17.01 15.81 10.48
C SER A 315 -17.23 17.32 10.53
N LEU A 316 -16.50 18.10 9.73
CA LEU A 316 -16.71 19.54 9.59
C LEU A 316 -18.06 19.85 8.94
N LEU A 317 -18.43 19.15 7.85
CA LEU A 317 -19.73 19.33 7.19
C LEU A 317 -20.89 18.97 8.13
N ALA A 318 -20.78 17.85 8.86
CA ALA A 318 -21.77 17.46 9.86
C ALA A 318 -21.89 18.50 10.97
N SER A 319 -20.77 19.07 11.43
CA SER A 319 -20.76 20.11 12.45
C SER A 319 -21.44 21.39 11.97
N VAL A 320 -21.13 21.85 10.76
CA VAL A 320 -21.76 23.06 10.18
C VAL A 320 -23.26 22.86 10.00
N ALA A 321 -23.69 21.71 9.47
CA ALA A 321 -25.11 21.41 9.28
C ALA A 321 -25.86 21.29 10.62
N PHE A 322 -25.25 20.68 11.63
CA PHE A 322 -25.82 20.60 12.98
C PHE A 322 -25.99 21.97 13.62
N GLN A 323 -24.97 22.84 13.52
CA GLN A 323 -25.05 24.21 14.02
C GLN A 323 -26.14 25.01 13.31
N ALA A 324 -26.24 24.88 11.99
CA ALA A 324 -27.27 25.54 11.20
C ALA A 324 -28.70 25.08 11.55
N ALA A 325 -28.87 23.86 12.08
CA ALA A 325 -30.16 23.36 12.54
C ALA A 325 -30.59 23.96 13.90
N ILE A 326 -29.63 24.13 14.83
CA ILE A 326 -29.90 24.69 16.17
C ILE A 326 -29.97 26.21 16.16
N SER A 327 -29.20 26.83 15.25
CA SER A 327 -29.15 28.28 15.06
C SER A 327 -29.47 28.61 13.61
N PRO A 328 -30.76 28.52 13.22
CA PRO A 328 -31.17 28.88 11.87
C PRO A 328 -30.92 30.38 11.62
N PRO A 329 -30.82 30.80 10.35
CA PRO A 329 -30.70 32.20 9.98
C PRO A 329 -31.76 33.07 10.66
N GLY A 330 -31.33 34.14 11.35
CA GLY A 330 -32.24 34.98 12.13
C GLY A 330 -32.56 34.48 13.53
N GLY A 331 -32.07 33.30 13.92
CA GLY A 331 -32.22 32.73 15.26
C GLY A 331 -33.60 32.13 15.52
N VAL A 332 -33.86 31.87 16.80
CA VAL A 332 -35.15 31.40 17.32
C VAL A 332 -35.71 32.43 18.29
N TRP A 333 -37.04 32.54 18.35
CA TRP A 333 -37.71 33.39 19.32
C TRP A 333 -37.39 32.94 20.75
N GLN A 334 -37.17 33.90 21.65
CA GLN A 334 -36.79 33.65 23.04
C GLN A 334 -37.98 33.73 24.00
N ASP A 335 -39.14 34.17 23.50
CA ASP A 335 -40.36 34.44 24.24
C ASP A 335 -41.61 33.98 23.46
N ASP A 336 -42.72 33.82 24.18
CA ASP A 336 -44.02 33.53 23.60
C ASP A 336 -44.77 34.85 23.33
N TYR A 337 -45.25 35.02 22.10
CA TYR A 337 -46.09 36.16 21.72
C TYR A 337 -47.40 35.64 21.16
N SER A 338 -48.39 35.47 22.03
CA SER A 338 -49.74 35.00 21.65
C SER A 338 -50.84 36.01 21.94
N VAL A 339 -50.57 36.99 22.80
CA VAL A 339 -51.51 38.04 23.21
C VAL A 339 -50.79 39.39 23.27
N ASP A 340 -51.49 40.47 22.92
CA ASP A 340 -50.98 41.83 23.03
C ASP A 340 -51.01 42.31 24.50
N SER A 341 -50.50 43.52 24.75
CA SER A 341 -50.47 44.10 26.10
C SER A 341 -51.85 44.30 26.72
N ASP A 342 -52.91 44.28 25.90
CA ASP A 342 -54.31 44.43 26.30
C ASP A 342 -55.04 43.07 26.41
N GLY A 343 -54.34 41.95 26.20
CA GLY A 343 -54.86 40.59 26.31
C GLY A 343 -55.60 40.06 25.07
N ASN A 344 -55.57 40.78 23.95
CA ASN A 344 -56.19 40.33 22.70
C ASN A 344 -55.25 39.41 21.91
N PRO A 345 -55.79 38.43 21.14
CA PRO A 345 -54.98 37.58 20.29
C PRO A 345 -54.25 38.40 19.22
N VAL A 346 -52.94 38.21 19.11
CA VAL A 346 -52.14 38.88 18.10
C VAL A 346 -52.36 38.23 16.74
N GLY A 347 -52.43 39.03 15.67
CA GLY A 347 -52.65 38.52 14.31
C GLY A 347 -51.54 37.62 13.80
N ASN A 348 -50.37 37.68 14.44
CA ASN A 348 -49.17 36.95 14.08
C ASN A 348 -48.49 36.41 15.36
N PRO A 349 -48.97 35.27 15.92
CA PRO A 349 -48.41 34.69 17.12
C PRO A 349 -47.16 33.86 16.83
N HIS A 350 -46.24 33.79 17.78
CA HIS A 350 -45.07 32.90 17.76
C HIS A 350 -44.82 32.30 19.13
N LYS A 351 -44.16 31.13 19.15
CA LYS A 351 -43.75 30.44 20.38
C LYS A 351 -42.24 30.44 20.56
N VAL A 352 -41.82 30.35 21.81
CA VAL A 352 -40.41 30.17 22.16
C VAL A 352 -39.82 28.95 21.46
N GLY A 353 -38.63 29.12 20.88
CA GLY A 353 -37.93 28.08 20.13
C GLY A 353 -38.37 27.95 18.67
N GLU A 354 -39.40 28.66 18.21
CA GLU A 354 -39.73 28.71 16.79
C GLU A 354 -38.68 29.53 16.03
N ALA A 355 -38.28 29.05 14.85
CA ALA A 355 -37.31 29.73 14.01
C ALA A 355 -37.89 31.03 13.44
N VAL A 356 -37.17 32.14 13.60
CA VAL A 356 -37.58 33.46 13.09
C VAL A 356 -37.74 33.42 11.56
N MET A 357 -36.90 32.63 10.88
CA MET A 357 -36.98 32.41 9.43
C MET A 357 -38.26 31.69 8.99
N ALA A 358 -38.83 30.81 9.83
CA ALA A 358 -40.10 30.15 9.54
C ALA A 358 -41.27 31.15 9.49
N TYR A 359 -41.13 32.27 10.21
CA TYR A 359 -42.11 33.33 10.31
C TYR A 359 -42.17 34.24 9.08
N ASN A 360 -40.99 34.66 8.62
CA ASN A 360 -40.86 35.64 7.54
C ASN A 360 -40.87 35.02 6.13
N GLY A 361 -40.71 33.70 6.02
CA GLY A 361 -40.66 32.99 4.75
C GLY A 361 -40.75 31.47 4.91
N THR A 362 -41.97 30.97 5.12
CA THR A 362 -42.28 29.54 5.35
C THR A 362 -41.64 28.62 4.32
N ASP A 363 -41.73 28.97 3.04
CA ASP A 363 -41.20 28.16 1.94
C ASP A 363 -39.67 28.15 1.93
N GLY A 364 -39.06 29.30 2.24
CA GLY A 364 -37.60 29.43 2.34
C GLY A 364 -37.02 28.65 3.51
N TYR A 365 -37.70 28.67 4.66
CA TYR A 365 -37.33 27.86 5.83
C TYR A 365 -37.46 26.36 5.57
N GLY A 366 -38.55 25.93 4.94
CA GLY A 366 -38.75 24.52 4.57
C GLY A 366 -37.64 24.00 3.65
N GLN A 367 -37.30 24.76 2.60
CA GLN A 367 -36.19 24.41 1.70
C GLN A 367 -34.83 24.40 2.39
N PHE A 368 -34.58 25.38 3.27
CA PHE A 368 -33.36 25.44 4.09
C PHE A 368 -33.20 24.19 4.96
N MET A 369 -34.27 23.78 5.65
CA MET A 369 -34.24 22.59 6.52
C MET A 369 -34.07 21.29 5.73
N ILE A 370 -34.72 21.16 4.57
CA ILE A 370 -34.57 19.98 3.70
C ILE A 370 -33.12 19.84 3.24
N PHE A 371 -32.52 20.89 2.68
CA PHE A 371 -31.13 20.83 2.21
C PHE A 371 -30.13 20.62 3.36
N ASN A 372 -30.34 21.28 4.50
CA ASN A 372 -29.48 21.11 5.68
C ASN A 372 -29.53 19.67 6.23
N THR A 373 -30.72 19.07 6.26
CA THR A 373 -30.90 17.69 6.73
C THR A 373 -30.25 16.68 5.78
N ILE A 374 -30.36 16.88 4.46
CA ILE A 374 -29.68 16.03 3.47
C ILE A 374 -28.15 16.14 3.61
N ALA A 375 -27.61 17.35 3.78
CA ALA A 375 -26.18 17.56 4.00
C ALA A 375 -25.69 16.85 5.27
N PHE A 376 -26.46 16.94 6.35
CA PHE A 376 -26.16 16.28 7.63
C PHE A 376 -26.17 14.75 7.50
N LEU A 377 -27.23 14.16 6.94
CA LEU A 377 -27.34 12.72 6.76
C LEU A 377 -26.30 12.16 5.79
N ALA A 378 -25.98 12.88 4.71
CA ALA A 378 -24.92 12.49 3.78
C ALA A 378 -23.54 12.51 4.48
N SER A 379 -23.27 13.50 5.33
CA SER A 379 -22.01 13.61 6.09
C SER A 379 -21.88 12.48 7.14
N LEU A 380 -22.96 12.15 7.85
CA LEU A 380 -22.99 11.00 8.76
C LEU A 380 -22.81 9.66 8.03
N SER A 381 -23.39 9.52 6.84
CA SER A 381 -23.23 8.33 6.02
C SER A 381 -21.77 8.13 5.59
N ILE A 382 -21.04 9.22 5.29
CA ILE A 382 -19.60 9.17 4.99
C ILE A 382 -18.81 8.70 6.23
N ILE A 383 -19.10 9.26 7.41
CA ILE A 383 -18.42 8.87 8.66
C ILE A 383 -18.69 7.39 8.98
N LEU A 384 -19.94 6.95 8.92
CA LEU A 384 -20.33 5.56 9.18
C LEU A 384 -19.58 4.59 8.25
N LEU A 385 -19.55 4.90 6.95
CA LEU A 385 -18.89 4.06 5.95
C LEU A 385 -17.36 4.04 6.08
N LEU A 386 -16.75 5.12 6.59
CA LEU A 386 -15.32 5.18 6.86
C LEU A 386 -14.93 4.48 8.16
N VAL A 387 -15.75 4.57 9.21
CA VAL A 387 -15.49 3.98 10.55
C VAL A 387 -15.82 2.50 10.60
N SER A 388 -16.77 2.00 9.79
CA SER A 388 -17.22 0.60 9.83
C SER A 388 -16.15 -0.44 9.53
N GLY A 389 -14.93 -0.04 9.12
CA GLY A 389 -13.78 -0.94 8.95
C GLY A 389 -13.99 -2.04 7.90
N LEU A 390 -15.12 -2.00 7.18
CA LEU A 390 -15.44 -2.95 6.13
C LEU A 390 -14.26 -2.98 5.14
N PRO A 391 -13.75 -4.17 4.76
CA PRO A 391 -12.66 -4.32 3.80
C PRO A 391 -13.18 -3.96 2.41
N ILE A 392 -13.41 -2.67 2.21
CA ILE A 392 -14.01 -2.11 1.01
C ILE A 392 -12.89 -1.91 0.00
N LYS A 393 -12.51 -3.01 -0.66
CA LYS A 393 -11.46 -3.03 -1.71
C LYS A 393 -11.99 -2.71 -3.11
N ARG A 394 -13.30 -2.59 -3.33
CA ARG A 394 -13.88 -2.36 -4.67
C ARG A 394 -13.94 -0.88 -5.08
N ARG A 395 -13.44 -0.58 -6.29
CA ARG A 395 -13.50 0.72 -6.99
C ARG A 395 -14.89 1.38 -7.03
N ARG A 396 -15.97 0.57 -7.01
CA ARG A 396 -17.37 1.04 -6.94
C ARG A 396 -17.69 1.80 -5.65
N TRP A 397 -17.07 1.46 -4.53
CA TRP A 397 -17.35 2.10 -3.25
C TRP A 397 -16.65 3.44 -3.07
N MET A 398 -15.45 3.60 -3.63
CA MET A 398 -14.83 4.93 -3.73
C MET A 398 -15.69 5.87 -4.56
N TRP A 399 -16.37 5.35 -5.58
CA TRP A 399 -17.31 6.13 -6.38
C TRP A 399 -18.56 6.50 -5.57
N ILE A 400 -19.13 5.57 -4.80
CA ILE A 400 -20.25 5.84 -3.88
C ILE A 400 -19.87 6.94 -2.88
N GLN A 401 -18.71 6.83 -2.23
CA GLN A 401 -18.18 7.82 -1.27
C GLN A 401 -17.99 9.19 -1.90
N MET A 402 -17.44 9.22 -3.10
CA MET A 402 -17.27 10.46 -3.85
C MET A 402 -18.64 11.08 -4.17
N VAL A 403 -19.60 10.30 -4.68
CA VAL A 403 -20.94 10.82 -4.99
C VAL A 403 -21.67 11.33 -3.75
N THR A 404 -21.59 10.62 -2.62
CA THR A 404 -22.19 11.08 -1.35
C THR A 404 -21.54 12.37 -0.84
N MET A 405 -20.23 12.53 -0.97
CA MET A 405 -19.53 13.79 -0.65
C MET A 405 -20.00 14.94 -1.53
N TRP A 406 -20.21 14.69 -2.82
CA TRP A 406 -20.70 15.72 -3.74
C TRP A 406 -22.09 16.19 -3.34
N ILE A 407 -23.01 15.26 -3.08
CA ILE A 407 -24.35 15.57 -2.58
C ILE A 407 -24.29 16.39 -1.28
N ALA A 408 -23.39 16.05 -0.36
CA ALA A 408 -23.23 16.80 0.89
C ALA A 408 -22.78 18.25 0.64
N ILE A 409 -21.80 18.45 -0.24
CA ILE A 409 -21.26 19.79 -0.56
C ILE A 409 -22.29 20.62 -1.34
N THR A 410 -22.99 20.02 -2.30
CA THR A 410 -24.00 20.70 -3.13
C THR A 410 -25.15 21.22 -2.26
N THR A 411 -25.66 20.36 -1.38
CA THR A 411 -26.79 20.68 -0.50
C THR A 411 -26.39 21.69 0.56
N LEU A 412 -25.20 21.57 1.17
CA LEU A 412 -24.71 22.55 2.14
C LEU A 412 -24.48 23.94 1.54
N THR A 413 -23.96 24.00 0.31
CA THR A 413 -23.80 25.27 -0.43
C THR A 413 -25.16 25.91 -0.70
N GLY A 414 -26.17 25.11 -1.08
CA GLY A 414 -27.55 25.56 -1.21
C GLY A 414 -28.11 26.12 0.11
N THR A 415 -27.91 25.40 1.22
CA THR A 415 -28.33 25.84 2.56
C THR A 415 -27.71 27.19 2.94
N TYR A 416 -26.41 27.37 2.71
CA TYR A 416 -25.71 28.63 2.97
C TYR A 416 -26.32 29.80 2.19
N PHE A 417 -26.60 29.56 0.91
CA PHE A 417 -27.17 30.53 0.01
C PHE A 417 -28.62 30.92 0.36
N LEU A 418 -29.44 29.93 0.74
CA LEU A 418 -30.77 30.19 1.27
C LEU A 418 -30.72 31.00 2.56
N GLY A 419 -29.75 30.72 3.45
CA GLY A 419 -29.56 31.50 4.67
C GLY A 419 -29.22 32.97 4.38
N LEU A 420 -28.25 33.21 3.50
CA LEU A 420 -27.87 34.58 3.11
C LEU A 420 -29.01 35.35 2.44
N MET A 421 -29.82 34.69 1.60
CA MET A 421 -30.96 35.34 0.94
C MET A 421 -32.01 35.85 1.94
N ASN A 422 -32.17 35.16 3.06
CA ASN A 422 -33.08 35.55 4.12
C ASN A 422 -32.49 36.61 5.07
N MET A 423 -31.16 36.63 5.23
CA MET A 423 -30.47 37.67 6.00
C MET A 423 -30.30 38.99 5.24
N THR A 424 -30.36 38.97 3.89
CA THR A 424 -30.11 40.16 3.07
C THR A 424 -31.34 41.09 3.01
N PRO A 425 -31.19 42.39 3.35
CA PRO A 425 -32.27 43.37 3.28
C PRO A 425 -32.89 43.52 1.88
N ASN A 426 -34.20 43.78 1.80
CA ASN A 426 -34.97 43.79 0.55
C ASN A 426 -34.43 44.73 -0.55
N HIS A 427 -33.81 45.85 -0.19
CA HIS A 427 -33.28 46.83 -1.14
C HIS A 427 -31.97 46.39 -1.83
N GLU A 428 -31.22 45.45 -1.23
CA GLU A 428 -29.98 44.90 -1.78
C GLU A 428 -30.17 43.52 -2.44
N LYS A 429 -31.39 42.97 -2.40
CA LYS A 429 -31.68 41.62 -2.92
C LYS A 429 -31.38 41.46 -4.41
N GLY A 430 -31.55 42.52 -5.22
CA GLY A 430 -31.29 42.48 -6.66
C GLY A 430 -29.81 42.24 -6.98
N THR A 431 -28.92 43.02 -6.37
CA THR A 431 -27.46 42.88 -6.48
C THR A 431 -27.00 41.53 -5.93
N PHE A 432 -27.55 41.13 -4.79
CA PHE A 432 -27.26 39.83 -4.19
C PHE A 432 -27.69 38.66 -5.09
N TYR A 433 -28.90 38.69 -5.65
CA TYR A 433 -29.40 37.64 -6.54
C TYR A 433 -28.53 37.50 -7.81
N PHE A 434 -28.04 38.63 -8.37
CA PHE A 434 -27.09 38.61 -9.48
C PHE A 434 -25.79 37.91 -9.09
N LEU A 435 -25.17 38.29 -7.98
CA LEU A 435 -23.94 37.67 -7.46
C LEU A 435 -24.12 36.18 -7.17
N MET A 436 -25.25 35.82 -6.57
CA MET A 436 -25.63 34.44 -6.28
C MET A 436 -25.75 33.59 -7.54
N LYS A 437 -26.44 34.11 -8.56
CA LYS A 437 -26.60 33.42 -9.85
C LYS A 437 -25.24 33.14 -10.49
N TRP A 438 -24.34 34.13 -10.51
CA TRP A 438 -22.98 33.93 -11.03
C TRP A 438 -22.17 32.96 -10.18
N SER A 439 -22.27 33.04 -8.85
CA SER A 439 -21.58 32.11 -7.95
C SER A 439 -22.05 30.66 -8.16
N VAL A 440 -23.35 30.44 -8.36
CA VAL A 440 -23.91 29.12 -8.66
C VAL A 440 -23.47 28.63 -10.04
N ILE A 441 -23.45 29.50 -11.06
CA ILE A 441 -22.96 29.13 -12.40
C ILE A 441 -21.47 28.74 -12.36
N VAL A 442 -20.63 29.54 -11.69
CA VAL A 442 -19.20 29.24 -11.54
C VAL A 442 -19.00 27.91 -10.81
N TRP A 443 -19.76 27.69 -9.73
CA TRP A 443 -19.69 26.46 -8.97
C TRP A 443 -20.18 25.24 -9.77
N LEU A 444 -21.28 25.35 -10.52
CA LEU A 444 -21.78 24.29 -11.40
C LEU A 444 -20.81 23.98 -12.55
N MET A 445 -20.17 25.00 -13.12
CA MET A 445 -19.14 24.83 -14.15
C MET A 445 -17.92 24.08 -13.59
N LEU A 446 -17.45 24.45 -12.40
CA LEU A 446 -16.35 23.76 -11.73
C LEU A 446 -16.69 22.29 -11.45
N MET A 447 -17.90 22.05 -10.93
CA MET A 447 -18.40 20.70 -10.66
C MET A 447 -18.54 19.87 -11.96
N GLY A 448 -19.04 20.49 -13.03
CA GLY A 448 -19.17 19.88 -14.36
C GLY A 448 -17.82 19.47 -14.94
N ILE A 449 -16.80 20.33 -14.88
CA ILE A 449 -15.44 20.04 -15.37
C ILE A 449 -14.84 18.82 -14.64
N VAL A 450 -14.97 18.78 -13.32
CA VAL A 450 -14.43 17.67 -12.53
C VAL A 450 -15.22 16.38 -12.78
N PHE A 451 -16.54 16.46 -12.96
CA PHE A 451 -17.37 15.31 -13.34
C PHE A 451 -16.98 14.76 -14.72
N LEU A 452 -16.86 15.61 -15.74
CA LEU A 452 -16.40 15.26 -17.09
C LEU A 452 -15.03 14.58 -17.06
N GLY A 453 -14.09 15.09 -16.28
CA GLY A 453 -12.75 14.50 -16.12
C GLY A 453 -12.77 13.11 -15.45
N ASN A 454 -13.72 12.86 -14.56
CA ASN A 454 -13.88 11.56 -13.90
C ASN A 454 -14.63 10.55 -14.78
N VAL A 455 -15.65 11.00 -15.53
CA VAL A 455 -16.37 10.19 -16.52
C VAL A 455 -15.45 9.78 -17.66
N ALA A 456 -14.65 10.70 -18.20
CA ALA A 456 -13.65 10.38 -19.22
C ALA A 456 -12.66 9.32 -18.74
N ARG A 457 -12.14 9.44 -17.50
CA ARG A 457 -11.29 8.41 -16.89
C ARG A 457 -11.97 7.05 -16.73
N MET A 458 -13.28 7.05 -16.46
CA MET A 458 -14.08 5.82 -16.33
C MET A 458 -14.31 5.17 -17.70
N ILE A 459 -14.68 5.94 -18.72
CA ILE A 459 -14.89 5.47 -20.09
C ILE A 459 -13.59 4.91 -20.66
N LEU A 460 -12.46 5.61 -20.47
CA LEU A 460 -11.14 5.13 -20.87
C LEU A 460 -10.76 3.81 -20.18
N TRP A 461 -11.09 3.66 -18.89
CA TRP A 461 -10.87 2.39 -18.20
C TRP A 461 -11.78 1.26 -18.72
N LEU A 462 -13.05 1.55 -19.03
CA LEU A 462 -13.97 0.56 -19.60
C LEU A 462 -13.54 0.12 -21.00
N LEU A 463 -13.12 1.06 -21.84
CA LEU A 463 -12.64 0.76 -23.19
C LEU A 463 -11.35 -0.08 -23.17
N ARG A 464 -10.44 0.19 -22.21
CA ARG A 464 -9.25 -0.65 -21.95
C ARG A 464 -9.63 -2.05 -21.46
N LYS A 465 -10.62 -2.16 -20.56
CA LYS A 465 -11.07 -3.44 -20.00
C LYS A 465 -11.73 -4.38 -21.03
N TYR A 466 -12.40 -3.83 -22.04
CA TYR A 466 -13.09 -4.61 -23.08
C TYR A 466 -12.33 -4.70 -24.41
N GLY A 467 -11.04 -4.28 -24.43
CA GLY A 467 -10.14 -4.54 -25.56
C GLY A 467 -10.37 -3.70 -26.83
N TYR A 468 -11.09 -2.58 -26.74
CA TYR A 468 -11.42 -1.74 -27.92
C TYR A 468 -10.33 -0.69 -28.26
N ILE A 469 -9.28 -0.58 -27.46
CA ILE A 469 -8.16 0.36 -27.66
C ILE A 469 -6.86 -0.41 -27.44
N GLU A 470 -5.95 -0.43 -28.42
CA GLU A 470 -4.59 -0.96 -28.25
C GLU A 470 -3.89 -0.20 -27.12
N GLU A 471 -3.17 -0.93 -26.26
CA GLU A 471 -2.31 -0.34 -25.26
C GLU A 471 -1.32 0.58 -25.96
N LYS A 472 -1.52 1.89 -25.78
CA LYS A 472 -0.51 2.89 -26.11
C LYS A 472 0.80 2.39 -25.49
N PRO A 473 1.97 2.49 -26.16
CA PRO A 473 3.25 2.26 -25.51
C PRO A 473 3.42 3.34 -24.44
N GLU A 474 2.84 3.07 -23.27
CA GLU A 474 2.79 3.93 -22.11
C GLU A 474 3.85 3.39 -21.17
N GLY A 475 4.83 4.23 -20.86
CA GLY A 475 5.62 4.10 -19.65
C GLY A 475 4.71 3.89 -18.42
N PRO A 476 5.29 3.37 -17.33
CA PRO A 476 4.62 2.45 -16.41
C PRO A 476 3.34 3.05 -15.80
N SER A 477 2.20 2.71 -16.40
CA SER A 477 0.88 2.95 -15.83
C SER A 477 0.39 1.66 -15.18
N ILE A 478 0.47 1.66 -13.85
CA ILE A 478 0.08 0.61 -12.92
C ILE A 478 -1.44 0.43 -12.96
N TYR A 479 -1.91 -0.68 -13.53
CA TYR A 479 -3.19 -1.29 -13.18
C TYR A 479 -2.87 -2.61 -12.47
N ILE A 480 -3.01 -2.62 -11.14
CA ILE A 480 -2.96 -3.82 -10.31
C ILE A 480 -4.36 -4.43 -10.37
N GLU A 481 -4.46 -5.64 -10.92
CA GLU A 481 -5.57 -6.54 -10.67
C GLU A 481 -5.39 -7.12 -9.26
N ASP A 482 -6.32 -6.74 -8.37
CA ASP A 482 -6.47 -7.31 -7.04
C ASP A 482 -7.10 -8.71 -7.18
N ASP A 483 -6.29 -9.75 -7.03
CA ASP A 483 -6.76 -11.11 -6.73
C ASP A 483 -6.18 -11.52 -5.37
N GLU A 484 -6.96 -11.29 -4.31
CA GLU A 484 -6.78 -11.91 -3.01
C GLU A 484 -7.90 -12.95 -2.84
N ASN A 485 -7.51 -14.22 -2.90
CA ASN A 485 -8.23 -15.30 -2.24
C ASN A 485 -7.62 -15.44 -0.83
N ASP A 486 -8.30 -14.88 0.17
CA ASP A 486 -8.23 -15.35 1.56
C ASP A 486 -9.55 -16.08 1.84
N GLU A 487 -9.50 -17.41 1.88
CA GLU A 487 -10.45 -18.23 2.64
C GLU A 487 -9.72 -18.87 3.82
N LEU A 488 -10.48 -19.02 4.90
CA LEU A 488 -10.22 -19.79 6.11
C LEU A 488 -9.56 -21.15 5.87
#